data_AF-A0A6M4ATN1-F1
#
_entry.id   AF-A0A6M4ATN1-F1
#
_cell.length_a   1.000
_cell.length_b   1.000
_cell.length_c   1.000
_cell.angle_alpha   90.00
_cell.angle_beta   90.00
_cell.angle_gamma   90.00
#
_symmetry.space_group_name_H-M   'P 1'
#
loop_
_entity.id
_entity.type
_entity.pdbx_description
1 polymer ?
#
loop_
_entity_poly.entity_id
_entity_poly.type
_entity_poly.pdbx_seq_one_letter_code
_entity_poly.pdbx_strand_id
1 'polypeptide(L)'
;MNRIDCVNMVEAAAPWDRITRLSGTHDTDGQRWSCTQTQCIAYIEQGYQFYVEQVPGQRLYLEVATTMFGRKYVRTMIDKETPDQLLRLAVA
;
A
#
# COMPACT_ATOMS: atom_id res chain seq x y z
N MET A 1 10.52 -2.10 -10.56
CA MET A 1 9.20 -1.99 -9.91
C MET A 1 9.23 -2.80 -8.63
N ASN A 2 8.43 -2.42 -7.62
CA ASN A 2 8.50 -3.02 -6.29
C ASN A 2 7.18 -3.75 -5.99
N ARG A 3 7.24 -5.08 -5.87
CA ARG A 3 6.11 -5.90 -5.45
C ARG A 3 5.98 -5.85 -3.94
N ILE A 4 4.76 -5.71 -3.45
CA ILE A 4 4.43 -5.81 -2.04
C ILE A 4 3.94 -7.22 -1.78
N ASP A 5 4.65 -7.92 -0.90
CA ASP A 5 4.30 -9.28 -0.50
C ASP A 5 3.58 -9.26 0.87
N CYS A 6 3.94 -8.32 1.77
CA CYS A 6 3.31 -8.19 3.09
C CYS A 6 2.98 -6.74 3.43
N VAL A 7 1.82 -6.54 4.07
CA VAL A 7 1.35 -5.27 4.60
C VAL A 7 1.11 -5.44 6.10
N ASN A 8 1.88 -4.72 6.93
CA ASN A 8 1.64 -4.67 8.37
C ASN A 8 0.64 -3.57 8.68
N MET A 9 -0.41 -3.97 9.40
CA MET A 9 -1.45 -3.07 9.87
C MET A 9 -1.53 -3.10 11.40
N VAL A 10 -1.88 -1.96 12.00
CA VAL A 10 -2.22 -1.86 13.42
C VAL A 10 -3.70 -1.53 13.57
N GLU A 11 -4.27 -1.90 14.72
CA GLU A 11 -5.59 -1.43 15.10
C GLU A 11 -5.54 0.07 15.35
N ALA A 12 -6.07 0.83 14.39
CA ALA A 12 -6.25 2.27 14.49
C ALA A 12 -7.72 2.61 14.29
N ALA A 13 -8.20 3.62 15.04
CA ALA A 13 -9.55 4.15 14.94
C ALA A 13 -9.84 4.69 13.53
N ALA A 14 -8.82 5.21 12.87
CA ALA A 14 -8.89 5.72 11.51
C ALA A 14 -8.35 4.70 10.49
N PRO A 15 -9.08 4.39 9.40
CA PRO A 15 -8.62 3.48 8.35
C PRO A 15 -7.29 3.88 7.70
N TRP A 16 -7.04 5.18 7.58
CA TRP A 16 -5.82 5.73 6.96
C TRP A 16 -4.56 5.63 7.83
N ASP A 17 -4.71 5.38 9.14
CA ASP A 17 -3.60 5.19 10.09
C ASP A 17 -3.26 3.71 10.31
N ARG A 18 -3.99 2.78 9.68
CA ARG A 18 -3.81 1.34 9.92
C ARG A 18 -2.52 0.80 9.33
N ILE A 19 -2.10 1.26 8.15
CA ILE A 19 -0.91 0.75 7.47
C ILE A 19 0.34 1.36 8.14
N THR A 20 1.17 0.53 8.77
CA THR A 20 2.40 1.01 9.43
C THR A 20 3.66 0.70 8.64
N ARG A 21 3.74 -0.48 8.03
CA ARG A 21 4.90 -0.94 7.28
C ARG A 21 4.49 -1.76 6.07
N LEU A 22 5.12 -1.49 4.94
CA LEU A 22 5.02 -2.27 3.71
C LEU A 22 6.34 -2.98 3.49
N SER A 23 6.28 -4.22 3.01
CA SER A 23 7.46 -4.98 2.64
C SER A 23 7.18 -5.86 1.45
N GLY A 24 8.21 -6.12 0.66
CA GLY A 24 8.11 -7.07 -0.42
C GLY A 24 9.43 -7.22 -1.14
N THR A 25 9.37 -7.40 -2.45
CA THR A 25 10.51 -7.77 -3.28
C THR A 25 10.67 -6.82 -4.47
N HIS A 26 11.92 -6.56 -4.84
CA HIS A 26 12.24 -5.85 -6.06
C HIS A 26 12.08 -6.81 -7.25
N ASP A 27 11.35 -6.39 -8.27
CA ASP A 27 11.13 -7.23 -9.47
C ASP A 27 12.44 -7.46 -10.26
N THR A 28 13.42 -6.56 -10.11
CA THR A 28 14.70 -6.61 -10.83
C THR A 28 15.63 -7.70 -10.31
N ASP A 29 15.76 -7.83 -8.98
CA ASP A 29 16.79 -8.65 -8.34
C ASP A 29 16.22 -9.65 -7.31
N GLY A 30 14.90 -9.61 -7.07
CA GLY A 30 14.24 -10.38 -6.02
C GLY A 30 14.62 -9.95 -4.60
N GLN A 31 15.43 -8.89 -4.43
CA GLN A 31 15.86 -8.42 -3.14
C GLN A 31 14.67 -7.91 -2.31
N ARG A 32 14.65 -8.28 -1.02
CA ARG A 32 13.62 -7.82 -0.09
C ARG A 32 13.80 -6.36 0.27
N TRP A 33 12.70 -5.63 0.33
CA TRP A 33 12.65 -4.25 0.80
C TRP A 33 11.56 -4.09 1.84
N SER A 34 11.70 -3.06 2.68
CA SER A 34 10.63 -2.63 3.59
C SER A 34 10.66 -1.12 3.73
N CYS A 35 9.48 -0.49 3.80
CA CYS A 35 9.33 0.93 4.10
C CYS A 35 8.20 1.15 5.11
N THR A 36 8.35 2.17 5.95
CA THR A 36 7.24 2.66 6.79
C THR A 36 6.25 3.45 5.93
N GLN A 37 5.01 3.62 6.39
CA GLN A 37 4.00 4.40 5.66
C GLN A 37 4.54 5.75 5.16
N THR A 38 5.19 6.53 6.02
CA THR A 38 5.80 7.83 5.68
C THR A 38 6.88 7.70 4.61
N GLN A 39 7.74 6.68 4.72
CA GLN A 39 8.77 6.42 3.71
C GLN A 39 8.16 6.04 2.37
N CYS A 40 7.14 5.17 2.37
CA CYS A 40 6.47 4.77 1.14
C CYS A 40 5.75 5.95 0.49
N ILE A 41 5.14 6.86 1.26
CA ILE A 41 4.59 8.13 0.75
C ILE A 41 5.69 8.93 0.05
N ALA A 42 6.82 9.15 0.72
CA ALA A 42 7.93 9.91 0.14
C ALA A 42 8.47 9.25 -1.15
N TYR A 43 8.57 7.92 -1.19
CA TYR A 43 8.97 7.20 -2.39
C TYR A 43 7.95 7.37 -3.53
N ILE A 44 6.65 7.24 -3.25
CA ILE A 44 5.62 7.45 -4.28
C ILE A 44 5.67 8.90 -4.80
N GLU A 45 5.88 9.88 -3.93
CA GLU A 45 6.05 11.28 -4.32
C GLU A 45 7.34 11.54 -5.12
N GLN A 46 8.38 10.75 -4.91
CA GLN A 46 9.60 10.76 -5.70
C GLN A 46 9.48 10.01 -7.05
N GLY A 47 8.34 9.37 -7.32
CA GLY A 47 8.07 8.65 -8.56
C GLY A 47 8.32 7.14 -8.49
N TYR A 48 8.58 6.58 -7.30
CA TYR A 48 8.64 5.13 -7.14
C TYR A 48 7.23 4.51 -7.22
N GLN A 49 7.14 3.39 -7.93
CA GLN A 49 5.88 2.66 -8.08
C GLN A 49 5.92 1.35 -7.31
N PHE A 50 4.88 1.16 -6.50
CA PHE A 50 4.65 -0.07 -5.74
C PHE A 50 3.37 -0.73 -6.23
N TYR A 51 3.33 -2.06 -6.22
CA TYR A 51 2.13 -2.81 -6.57
C TYR A 51 1.96 -4.04 -5.68
N VAL A 52 0.71 -4.42 -5.43
CA VAL A 52 0.32 -5.70 -4.84
C VAL A 52 -0.19 -6.59 -5.97
N GLU A 53 0.16 -7.87 -5.96
CA GLU A 53 -0.42 -8.85 -6.90
C GLU A 53 -1.35 -9.78 -6.11
N GLN A 54 -2.67 -9.69 -6.34
CA GLN A 54 -3.65 -10.52 -5.62
C GLN A 54 -3.89 -11.87 -6.30
N VAL A 55 -3.98 -11.86 -7.63
CA VAL A 55 -4.01 -13.05 -8.48
C VAL A 55 -2.98 -12.88 -9.60
N PRO A 56 -2.45 -13.97 -10.18
CA PRO A 56 -1.49 -13.89 -11.28
C PRO A 56 -2.01 -12.98 -12.41
N GLY A 57 -1.29 -11.90 -12.69
CA GLY A 57 -1.65 -10.92 -13.72
C GLY A 57 -2.53 -9.75 -13.26
N GLN A 58 -3.09 -9.78 -12.04
CA GLN A 58 -3.82 -8.64 -11.47
C GLN A 58 -2.92 -7.85 -10.51
N ARG A 59 -2.37 -6.74 -11.01
CA ARG A 59 -1.49 -5.84 -10.26
C ARG A 59 -2.24 -4.59 -9.81
N LEU A 60 -2.21 -4.34 -8.51
CA LEU A 60 -2.84 -3.20 -7.86
C LEU A 60 -1.77 -2.20 -7.45
N TYR A 61 -1.71 -1.06 -8.13
CA TYR A 61 -0.73 -0.03 -7.82
C TYR A 61 -1.11 0.75 -6.57
N LEU A 62 -0.12 1.19 -5.80
CA LEU A 62 -0.34 2.07 -4.66
C LEU A 62 -0.31 3.53 -5.12
N GLU A 63 -1.20 4.33 -4.56
CA GLU A 63 -1.23 5.78 -4.74
C GLU A 63 -1.28 6.49 -3.37
N VAL A 64 -0.76 7.71 -3.35
CA VAL A 64 -0.91 8.60 -2.19
C VAL A 64 -2.24 9.35 -2.35
N ALA A 65 -3.11 9.18 -1.37
CA ALA A 65 -4.35 9.93 -1.26
C ALA A 65 -4.26 10.94 -0.12
N THR A 66 -5.05 12.01 -0.21
CA THR A 66 -5.14 13.02 0.85
C THR A 66 -6.57 13.01 1.39
N THR A 67 -6.72 12.91 2.71
CA THR A 67 -8.04 13.00 3.35
C THR A 67 -8.59 14.42 3.24
N MET A 68 -9.89 14.59 3.47
CA MET A 68 -10.53 15.92 3.54
C MET A 68 -9.92 16.84 4.62
N PHE A 69 -9.22 16.26 5.60
CA PHE A 69 -8.51 16.97 6.66
C PHE A 69 -7.03 17.26 6.32
N GLY A 70 -6.60 17.03 5.07
CA GLY A 70 -5.24 17.31 4.61
C GLY A 70 -4.19 16.27 5.02
N ARG A 71 -4.59 15.10 5.54
CA ARG A 71 -3.64 14.03 5.91
C ARG A 71 -3.36 13.13 4.71
N LYS A 72 -2.10 12.92 4.37
CA LYS A 72 -1.69 11.99 3.33
C LYS A 72 -1.66 10.56 3.86
N TYR A 73 -2.15 9.63 3.05
CA TYR A 73 -2.14 8.21 3.34
C TYR A 73 -1.94 7.41 2.06
N VAL A 74 -1.55 6.14 2.22
CA VAL A 74 -1.32 5.24 1.08
C VAL A 74 -2.54 4.34 0.92
N ARG A 75 -3.02 4.21 -0.32
CA ARG A 75 -4.11 3.27 -0.70
C ARG A 75 -3.80 2.59 -2.02
N THR A 76 -4.52 1.52 -2.36
CA THR A 76 -4.40 0.91 -3.69
C THR A 76 -5.33 1.60 -4.69
N MET A 77 -4.96 1.59 -5.97
CA MET A 77 -5.69 2.30 -7.04
C MET A 77 -7.14 1.81 -7.22
N ILE A 78 -7.47 0.60 -6.78
CA ILE A 78 -8.83 0.03 -6.81
C ILE A 78 -9.77 0.65 -5.76
N ASP A 79 -9.26 1.35 -4.73
CA ASP A 79 -10.10 2.07 -3.75
C ASP A 79 -10.89 3.26 -4.37
N LYS A 80 -10.72 3.58 -5.67
CA LYS A 80 -11.47 4.67 -6.33
C LYS A 80 -12.91 4.30 -6.68
N GLU A 81 -13.24 3.03 -6.92
CA GLU A 81 -14.57 2.62 -7.39
C GLU A 81 -15.39 1.86 -6.34
N THR A 82 -14.74 1.29 -5.33
CA THR A 82 -15.43 0.69 -4.19
C THR A 82 -14.67 1.04 -2.92
N PRO A 83 -15.23 1.85 -2.00
CA PRO A 83 -14.71 1.85 -0.64
C PRO A 83 -14.82 0.40 -0.14
N ASP A 84 -13.84 -0.08 0.62
CA ASP A 84 -13.88 -1.38 1.35
C ASP A 84 -13.27 -2.64 0.69
N GLN A 85 -12.16 -2.55 -0.06
CA GLN A 85 -11.35 -3.76 -0.35
C GLN A 85 -10.18 -4.01 0.61
N LEU A 86 -9.67 -3.00 1.33
CA LEU A 86 -8.70 -3.21 2.42
C LEU A 86 -9.30 -3.94 3.65
N LEU A 87 -10.63 -3.96 3.78
CA LEU A 87 -11.35 -4.57 4.90
C LEU A 87 -11.65 -6.07 4.72
N ARG A 88 -11.39 -6.65 3.53
CA ARG A 88 -11.75 -8.05 3.23
C ARG A 88 -10.62 -9.08 3.35
N LEU A 89 -9.37 -8.66 3.59
CA LEU A 89 -8.25 -9.58 3.83
C LEU A 89 -8.06 -9.94 5.31
N ALA A 90 -8.85 -9.33 6.22
CA ALA A 90 -8.82 -9.64 7.64
C ALA A 90 -9.97 -10.60 8.01
N VAL A 91 -10.00 -11.80 7.44
CA VAL A 91 -10.76 -12.94 8.00
C VAL A 91 -10.02 -14.25 7.70
N ALA A 92 -9.59 -14.88 8.78
CA ALA A 92 -9.10 -16.26 8.97
C ALA A 92 -7.75 -16.66 8.36
#